data_AF-A0ABD2P2B5-F1
#
_entry.id   AF-A0ABD2P2B5-F1
#
_cell.length_a   1.000
_cell.length_b   1.000
_cell.length_c   1.000
_cell.angle_alpha   90.00
_cell.angle_beta   90.00
_cell.angle_gamma   90.00
#
_symmetry.space_group_name_H-M   'P 1'
#
loop_
_entity.id
_entity.type
_entity.pdbx_description
1 polymer ?
#
loop_
_entity_poly.entity_id
_entity_poly.type
_entity_poly.pdbx_seq_one_letter_code
_entity_poly.pdbx_strand_id
1 'polypeptide(L)'
;MQSSLKVIPRVLRVNFRTIKTTATLGQTFKVQDDQDFLEKVENSKKPVIVDFFATWCGPCRALEPRLENVVAKRSDKITLAKVDIDSMGELAAKYEVATIPALVIFKNGKAESRLVGLQDEDKLSNWVDAALEEK
;
A
#
# COMPACT_ATOMS: atom_id res chain seq x y z
N MET A 1 -33.10 -39.89 -52.94
CA MET A 1 -33.65 -40.26 -51.61
C MET A 1 -32.46 -40.75 -50.78
N GLN A 2 -31.94 -40.16 -49.71
CA GLN A 2 -32.30 -39.11 -48.76
C GLN A 2 -30.98 -38.39 -48.45
N SER A 3 -30.90 -37.06 -48.51
CA SER A 3 -31.07 -36.19 -47.35
C SER A 3 -30.35 -36.71 -46.10
N SER A 4 -29.26 -36.09 -45.69
CA SER A 4 -29.33 -35.06 -44.63
C SER A 4 -27.94 -34.63 -44.18
N LEU A 5 -27.86 -33.32 -43.93
CA LEU A 5 -26.71 -32.57 -43.47
C LEU A 5 -26.08 -33.17 -42.21
N LYS A 6 -24.74 -33.18 -42.14
CA LYS A 6 -24.01 -33.33 -40.87
C LYS A 6 -23.09 -32.13 -40.63
N VAL A 7 -23.72 -31.12 -40.01
CA VAL A 7 -23.23 -30.28 -38.92
C VAL A 7 -21.80 -29.76 -39.01
N ILE A 8 -21.68 -28.47 -39.34
CA ILE A 8 -20.48 -27.64 -39.11
C ILE A 8 -20.42 -27.33 -37.60
N PRO A 9 -19.35 -27.68 -36.86
CA PRO A 9 -19.18 -27.17 -35.52
C PRO A 9 -18.87 -25.68 -35.61
N ARG A 10 -19.82 -24.89 -35.12
CA ARG A 10 -19.72 -23.45 -34.89
C ARG A 10 -18.48 -23.18 -34.05
N VAL A 11 -17.39 -22.77 -34.71
CA VAL A 11 -16.17 -22.31 -34.06
C VAL A 11 -16.56 -21.09 -33.22
N LEU A 12 -16.67 -21.28 -31.90
CA LEU A 12 -16.79 -20.17 -30.97
C LEU A 12 -15.45 -19.45 -30.98
N ARG A 13 -15.41 -18.37 -31.78
CA ARG A 13 -14.37 -17.35 -31.75
C ARG A 13 -14.37 -16.75 -30.35
N VAL A 14 -13.57 -17.31 -29.46
CA VAL A 14 -13.28 -16.69 -28.16
C VAL A 14 -12.51 -15.42 -28.49
N ASN A 15 -13.21 -14.28 -28.46
CA ASN A 15 -12.58 -12.98 -28.41
C ASN A 15 -11.77 -12.96 -27.12
N PHE A 16 -10.49 -13.29 -27.21
CA PHE A 16 -9.47 -12.81 -26.28
C PHE A 16 -9.46 -11.29 -26.43
N ARG A 17 -10.40 -10.62 -25.75
CA ARG A 17 -10.19 -9.25 -25.32
C ARG A 17 -8.91 -9.32 -24.51
N THR A 18 -7.87 -8.70 -25.04
CA THR A 18 -6.59 -8.47 -24.40
C THR A 18 -6.87 -7.96 -23.00
N ILE A 19 -6.77 -8.84 -21.99
CA ILE A 19 -6.73 -8.40 -20.61
C ILE A 19 -5.38 -7.69 -20.54
N LYS A 20 -5.40 -6.36 -20.62
CA LYS A 20 -4.32 -5.56 -20.06
C LYS A 20 -4.35 -5.87 -18.58
N THR A 21 -3.70 -6.95 -18.19
CA THR A 21 -3.26 -7.16 -16.81
C THR A 21 -2.15 -6.14 -16.62
N THR A 22 -2.51 -4.87 -16.49
CA THR A 22 -1.72 -3.94 -15.71
C THR A 22 -1.75 -4.55 -14.32
N ALA A 23 -0.71 -5.32 -14.01
CA ALA A 23 -0.36 -5.56 -12.63
C ALA A 23 -0.32 -4.18 -11.97
N THR A 24 -1.34 -3.85 -11.20
CA THR A 24 -1.26 -2.79 -10.20
C THR A 24 -0.20 -3.27 -9.22
N LEU A 25 1.07 -2.98 -9.53
CA LEU A 25 2.15 -3.05 -8.57
C LEU A 25 1.81 -1.99 -7.53
N GLY A 26 1.12 -2.45 -6.48
CA GLY A 26 0.81 -1.65 -5.31
C GLY A 26 2.07 -0.94 -4.87
N GLN A 27 1.95 0.35 -4.61
CA GLN A 27 3.05 1.22 -4.24
C GLN A 27 3.46 0.95 -2.79
N THR A 28 3.73 -0.31 -2.45
CA THR A 28 4.16 -0.77 -1.14
C THR A 28 5.60 -1.25 -1.26
N PHE A 29 6.50 -0.76 -0.42
CA PHE A 29 7.88 -1.23 -0.37
C PHE A 29 8.34 -1.41 1.07
N LYS A 30 9.27 -2.35 1.30
CA LYS A 30 9.97 -2.48 2.57
C LYS A 30 11.23 -1.63 2.53
N VAL A 31 11.44 -0.83 3.57
CA VAL A 31 12.66 -0.05 3.76
C VAL A 31 13.80 -0.99 4.15
N GLN A 32 14.95 -0.85 3.49
CA GLN A 32 16.11 -1.74 3.69
C GLN A 32 17.15 -1.14 4.63
N ASP A 33 17.39 0.17 4.53
CA ASP A 33 18.42 0.91 5.25
C ASP A 33 18.05 2.41 5.31
N ASP A 34 18.85 3.20 6.05
CA ASP A 34 18.59 4.62 6.25
C ASP A 34 18.69 5.46 4.97
N GLN A 35 19.53 5.08 4.00
CA GLN A 35 19.59 5.79 2.72
C GLN A 35 18.32 5.52 1.91
N ASP A 36 17.86 4.27 1.88
CA ASP A 36 16.60 3.89 1.25
C ASP A 36 15.42 4.68 1.83
N PHE A 37 15.39 4.85 3.16
CA PHE A 37 14.39 5.68 3.83
C PHE A 37 14.47 7.15 3.40
N LEU A 38 15.66 7.73 3.43
CA LEU A 38 15.88 9.13 3.07
C LEU A 38 15.45 9.40 1.62
N GLU A 39 15.82 8.53 0.69
CA GLU A 39 15.52 8.70 -0.74
C GLU A 39 14.05 8.47 -1.07
N LYS A 40 13.45 7.39 -0.53
CA LYS A 40 12.09 6.98 -0.90
C LYS A 40 10.99 7.55 -0.01
N VAL A 41 11.31 8.04 1.18
CA VAL A 41 10.34 8.61 2.12
C VAL A 41 10.56 10.11 2.27
N GLU A 42 11.72 10.55 2.76
CA GLU A 42 11.94 11.96 3.08
C GLU A 42 12.05 12.83 1.81
N ASN A 43 12.75 12.36 0.78
CA ASN A 43 12.91 13.06 -0.50
C ASN A 43 11.81 12.71 -1.53
N SER A 44 10.77 11.98 -1.12
CA SER A 44 9.70 11.62 -2.04
C SER A 44 8.89 12.84 -2.47
N LYS A 45 8.58 12.89 -3.78
CA LYS A 45 7.66 13.89 -4.35
C LYS A 45 6.20 13.64 -3.99
N LYS A 46 5.86 12.40 -3.65
CA LYS A 46 4.51 12.00 -3.25
C LYS A 46 4.48 11.80 -1.74
N PRO A 47 3.34 12.07 -1.08
CA PRO A 47 3.15 11.65 0.29
C PRO A 47 3.44 10.15 0.46
N VAL A 48 4.08 9.78 1.57
CA VAL A 48 4.44 8.40 1.89
C VAL A 48 3.91 8.07 3.29
N ILE A 49 3.13 7.01 3.40
CA ILE A 49 2.77 6.42 4.69
C ILE A 49 3.91 5.49 5.10
N VAL A 50 4.46 5.67 6.28
CA VAL A 50 5.38 4.73 6.91
C VAL A 50 4.62 3.92 7.94
N ASP A 51 4.56 2.60 7.75
CA ASP A 51 4.06 1.62 8.71
C ASP A 51 5.22 1.02 9.49
N PHE A 52 5.34 1.41 10.76
CA PHE A 52 6.27 0.82 11.71
C PHE A 52 5.62 -0.42 12.34
N PHE A 53 6.15 -1.58 11.97
CA PHE A 53 5.64 -2.89 12.36
C PHE A 53 6.75 -3.80 12.88
N ALA A 54 6.34 -4.95 13.41
CA ALA A 54 7.23 -6.07 13.72
C ALA A 54 6.57 -7.39 13.32
N THR A 55 7.38 -8.40 12.98
CA THR A 55 6.87 -9.71 12.54
C THR A 55 6.09 -10.47 13.62
N TRP A 56 6.41 -10.23 14.89
CA TRP A 56 5.75 -10.82 16.06
C TRP A 56 4.51 -10.04 16.53
N CYS A 57 4.21 -8.90 15.90
CA CYS A 57 3.08 -8.05 16.28
C CYS A 57 1.75 -8.58 15.69
N GLY A 58 0.95 -9.24 16.52
CA GLY A 58 -0.38 -9.72 16.15
C GLY A 58 -1.32 -8.63 15.59
N PRO A 59 -1.50 -7.49 16.29
CA PRO A 59 -2.34 -6.39 15.81
C PRO A 59 -1.87 -5.79 14.48
N CYS A 60 -0.56 -5.76 14.21
CA CYS A 60 -0.01 -5.24 12.96
C CYS A 60 -0.47 -6.07 11.75
N ARG A 61 -0.51 -7.41 11.88
CA ARG A 61 -0.99 -8.32 10.83
C ARG A 61 -2.46 -8.09 10.46
N ALA A 62 -3.28 -7.59 11.40
CA ALA A 62 -4.67 -7.25 11.14
C ALA A 62 -4.83 -5.86 10.50
N LEU A 63 -3.91 -4.93 10.80
CA LEU A 63 -3.90 -3.57 10.25
C LEU A 63 -3.42 -3.55 8.79
N GLU A 64 -2.40 -4.34 8.48
CA GLU A 64 -1.75 -4.43 7.17
C GLU A 64 -2.74 -4.50 5.98
N PRO A 65 -3.65 -5.49 5.89
CA PRO A 65 -4.57 -5.58 4.75
C PRO A 65 -5.54 -4.40 4.67
N ARG A 66 -5.91 -3.78 5.80
CA ARG A 66 -6.77 -2.60 5.82
C ARG A 66 -6.05 -1.39 5.24
N LEU A 67 -4.79 -1.19 5.66
CA LEU A 67 -3.97 -0.10 5.18
C LEU A 67 -3.64 -0.28 3.69
N GLU A 68 -3.29 -1.48 3.25
CA GLU A 68 -3.05 -1.79 1.84
C GLU A 68 -4.28 -1.51 0.98
N ASN A 69 -5.49 -1.84 1.44
CA ASN A 69 -6.73 -1.50 0.74
C ASN A 69 -6.92 0.02 0.59
N VAL A 70 -6.67 0.78 1.65
CA VAL A 70 -6.78 2.26 1.63
C VAL A 70 -5.78 2.88 0.67
N VAL A 71 -4.55 2.39 0.66
CA VAL A 71 -3.48 2.83 -0.24
C VAL A 71 -3.74 2.41 -1.68
N ALA A 72 -4.22 1.19 -1.91
CA ALA A 72 -4.55 0.70 -3.25
C ALA A 72 -5.63 1.54 -3.93
N LYS A 73 -6.63 2.02 -3.17
CA LYS A 73 -7.66 2.96 -3.67
C LYS A 73 -7.08 4.34 -4.08
N ARG A 74 -5.87 4.66 -3.63
CA ARG A 74 -5.19 5.96 -3.80
C ARG A 74 -3.79 5.82 -4.36
N SER A 75 -3.49 4.70 -5.03
CA SER A 75 -2.14 4.35 -5.44
C SER A 75 -1.49 5.48 -6.22
N ASP A 76 -2.19 6.19 -7.09
CA ASP A 76 -1.60 7.27 -7.88
C ASP A 76 -1.07 8.44 -7.04
N LYS A 77 -1.59 8.64 -5.82
CA LYS A 77 -1.33 9.79 -4.95
C LYS A 77 -0.44 9.48 -3.75
N ILE A 78 -0.44 8.25 -3.25
CA ILE A 78 0.25 7.90 -2.00
C ILE A 78 0.95 6.54 -2.09
N THR A 79 2.09 6.46 -1.44
CA THR A 79 2.94 5.26 -1.37
C THR A 79 2.99 4.75 0.07
N LEU A 80 3.14 3.44 0.27
CA LEU A 80 3.29 2.78 1.55
C LEU A 80 4.72 2.24 1.70
N ALA A 81 5.41 2.71 2.74
CA ALA A 81 6.71 2.22 3.18
C ALA A 81 6.51 1.37 4.44
N LYS A 82 7.11 0.19 4.49
CA LYS A 82 7.06 -0.70 5.66
C LYS A 82 8.42 -0.71 6.33
N VAL A 83 8.44 -0.34 7.60
CA VAL A 83 9.65 -0.30 8.43
C VAL A 83 9.50 -1.34 9.53
N ASP A 84 10.41 -2.32 9.52
CA ASP A 84 10.50 -3.33 10.57
C ASP A 84 11.35 -2.76 11.72
N ILE A 85 10.74 -2.60 12.89
CA ILE A 85 11.40 -1.95 14.04
C ILE A 85 12.55 -2.78 14.61
N ASP A 86 12.54 -4.11 14.42
CA ASP A 86 13.62 -5.00 14.83
C ASP A 86 14.87 -4.79 13.96
N SER A 87 14.67 -4.53 12.66
CA SER A 87 15.76 -4.24 11.72
C SER A 87 16.22 -2.78 11.78
N MET A 88 15.32 -1.84 12.07
CA MET A 88 15.58 -0.39 12.03
C MET A 88 15.25 0.31 13.35
N GLY A 89 15.84 -0.17 14.45
CA GLY A 89 15.58 0.35 15.80
C GLY A 89 15.93 1.82 15.99
N GLU A 90 17.04 2.30 15.41
CA GLU A 90 17.45 3.71 15.49
C GLU A 90 16.47 4.63 14.76
N LEU A 91 16.00 4.22 13.58
CA LEU A 91 14.99 4.94 12.81
C LEU A 91 13.65 5.00 13.55
N ALA A 92 13.23 3.88 14.15
CA ALA A 92 12.04 3.83 14.99
C ALA A 92 12.15 4.78 16.19
N ALA A 93 13.32 4.84 16.84
CA ALA A 93 13.60 5.77 17.94
C ALA A 93 13.60 7.24 17.47
N LYS A 94 14.20 7.55 16.31
CA LYS A 94 14.23 8.89 15.69
C LYS A 94 12.83 9.46 15.49
N TYR A 95 11.88 8.62 15.12
CA TYR A 95 10.46 9.01 14.95
C TYR A 95 9.59 8.67 16.18
N GLU A 96 10.21 8.48 17.35
CA GLU A 96 9.53 8.30 18.63
C GLU A 96 8.51 7.14 18.62
N VAL A 97 8.81 6.05 17.92
CA VAL A 97 7.96 4.86 17.85
C VAL A 97 8.10 4.04 19.13
N ALA A 98 7.29 4.37 20.13
CA ALA A 98 7.26 3.66 21.41
C ALA A 98 6.24 2.50 21.45
N THR A 99 5.29 2.45 20.51
CA THR A 99 4.23 1.44 20.47
C THR A 99 3.89 1.13 19.02
N ILE A 100 3.80 -0.16 18.70
CA ILE A 100 3.40 -0.65 17.38
C ILE A 100 2.01 -1.28 17.42
N PRO A 101 1.23 -1.22 16.32
CA PRO A 101 1.55 -0.55 15.05
C PRO A 101 1.55 0.98 15.17
N ALA A 102 2.44 1.64 14.45
CA ALA A 102 2.46 3.10 14.32
C ALA A 102 2.58 3.51 12.85
N LEU A 103 1.70 4.41 12.43
CA LEU A 103 1.64 4.96 11.08
C LEU A 103 2.03 6.44 11.11
N VAL A 104 2.88 6.86 10.18
CA VAL A 104 3.30 8.26 10.02
C VAL A 104 3.20 8.64 8.56
N ILE A 105 2.58 9.77 8.24
CA ILE A 105 2.57 10.32 6.88
C ILE A 105 3.69 11.34 6.75
N PHE A 106 4.53 11.13 5.74
CA PHE A 106 5.55 12.05 5.31
C PHE A 106 5.08 12.79 4.06
N LYS A 107 5.19 14.13 4.08
CA LYS A 107 4.95 15.00 2.91
C LYS A 107 6.03 16.06 2.91
N ASN A 108 6.69 16.27 1.77
CA ASN A 108 7.79 17.26 1.62
C ASN A 108 8.89 17.11 2.68
N GLY A 109 9.30 15.88 3.00
CA GLY A 109 10.33 15.59 4.00
C GLY A 109 9.93 15.83 5.46
N LYS A 110 8.65 16.10 5.74
CA LYS A 110 8.15 16.33 7.10
C LYS A 110 7.10 15.30 7.48
N ALA A 111 7.13 14.87 8.73
CA ALA A 111 6.06 14.07 9.33
C ALA A 111 4.87 14.99 9.64
N GLU A 112 3.78 14.86 8.87
CA GLU A 112 2.62 15.76 8.96
C GLU A 112 1.52 15.20 9.84
N SER A 113 1.38 13.88 9.86
CA SER A 113 0.35 13.23 10.65
C SER A 113 0.82 11.88 11.17
N ARG A 114 0.32 11.51 12.35
CA ARG A 114 0.66 10.27 13.03
C ARG A 114 -0.58 9.62 13.58
N LEU A 115 -0.58 8.30 13.52
CA LEU A 115 -1.64 7.47 14.06
C LEU A 115 -1.02 6.22 14.71
N VAL A 116 -1.48 5.83 15.90
CA VAL A 116 -0.92 4.72 16.66
C VAL A 116 -2.02 3.73 17.03
N GLY A 117 -1.69 2.44 16.96
CA GLY A 117 -2.59 1.34 17.28
C GLY A 117 -3.43 0.87 16.10
N LEU A 118 -4.13 -0.25 16.30
CA LEU A 118 -5.02 -0.85 15.31
C LEU A 118 -6.21 0.07 15.02
N GLN A 119 -6.47 0.36 13.75
CA GLN A 119 -7.62 1.14 13.29
C GLN A 119 -8.48 0.36 12.30
N ASP A 120 -9.73 0.76 12.20
CA ASP A 120 -10.65 0.40 11.12
C ASP A 120 -10.34 1.13 9.80
N GLU A 121 -10.89 0.61 8.71
CA GLU A 121 -10.63 1.11 7.36
C GLU A 121 -11.15 2.55 7.15
N ASP A 122 -12.30 2.88 7.73
CA ASP A 122 -12.92 4.20 7.61
C ASP A 122 -12.03 5.29 8.22
N LYS A 123 -11.50 5.06 9.43
CA LYS A 123 -10.58 5.99 10.07
C LYS A 123 -9.27 6.14 9.31
N LEU A 124 -8.72 5.04 8.78
CA LEU A 124 -7.51 5.09 7.93
C LEU A 124 -7.77 5.88 6.65
N SER A 125 -8.92 5.66 6.01
CA SER A 125 -9.31 6.38 4.79
C SER A 125 -9.39 7.88 5.06
N ASN A 126 -10.13 8.30 6.07
CA ASN A 126 -10.29 9.71 6.43
C ASN A 126 -8.95 10.36 6.80
N TRP A 127 -8.10 9.63 7.53
CA TRP A 127 -6.77 10.10 7.90
C TRP A 127 -5.86 10.32 6.70
N VAL A 128 -5.87 9.40 5.74
CA VAL A 128 -5.11 9.54 4.48
C VAL A 128 -5.68 10.68 3.63
N ASP A 129 -7.00 10.78 3.49
CA ASP A 129 -7.63 11.85 2.71
C ASP A 129 -7.27 13.22 3.26
N ALA A 130 -7.35 13.41 4.58
CA ALA A 130 -6.99 14.67 5.23
C ALA A 130 -5.53 15.08 5.00
N ALA A 131 -4.61 14.13 4.81
CA ALA A 131 -3.21 14.42 4.51
C ALA A 131 -2.96 14.71 3.01
N LEU A 132 -3.87 14.26 2.13
CA LEU A 132 -3.82 14.55 0.70
C LEU A 132 -4.46 15.90 0.35
N GLU A 133 -5.29 16.45 1.23
CA GLU A 133 -5.81 17.82 1.10
C GLU A 133 -4.65 18.82 1.26
N GLU A 134 -4.37 19.59 0.20
CA GLU A 134 -3.44 20.71 0.27
C GLU A 134 -4.11 21.83 1.06
N LYS A 135 -3.55 22.16 2.23
CA LYS A 135 -3.92 23.36 2.99
C LYS A 135 -3.04 24.55 2.62
#